data_AF-K2BQ35-F1
#
_entry.id   AF-K2BQ35-F1
#
_cell.length_a   1.000
_cell.length_b   1.000
_cell.length_c   1.000
_cell.angle_alpha   90.00
_cell.angle_beta   90.00
_cell.angle_gamma   90.00
#
_symmetry.space_group_name_H-M   'P 1'
#
loop_
_entity.id
_entity.type
_entity.pdbx_description
1 polymer ?
#
loop_
_entity_poly.entity_id
_entity_poly.type
_entity_poly.pdbx_seq_one_letter_code
_entity_poly.pdbx_strand_id
1 'polypeptide(L)' 'MKTAKIFQNGQSQAVRLPKEFRFKGKEVFVKRIGDAIMLLPKDNWWAPMDRNIGKFTDDFMVERDQGVLEPREELFD' A
#
# COMPACT_ATOMS: atom_id res chain seq x y z
N MET A 1 -7.62 -5.33 19.27
CA MET A 1 -7.46 -3.99 18.67
C MET A 1 -6.80 -3.05 19.67
N LYS A 2 -6.02 -2.07 19.22
CA LYS A 2 -5.45 -1.00 20.06
C LYS A 2 -6.03 0.34 19.61
N THR A 3 -6.28 1.23 20.55
CA THR A 3 -6.72 2.60 20.27
C THR A 3 -5.53 3.56 20.31
N ALA A 4 -5.64 4.68 19.60
CA ALA A 4 -4.67 5.76 19.63
C ALA A 4 -5.39 7.06 20.02
N LYS A 5 -4.70 7.94 20.74
CA LYS A 5 -5.25 9.26 21.07
C LYS A 5 -5.09 10.20 19.89
N ILE A 6 -6.17 10.89 19.55
CA ILE A 6 -6.17 12.06 18.67
C ILE A 6 -5.93 13.30 19.53
N PHE A 7 -5.08 14.21 19.08
CA PHE A 7 -4.76 15.44 19.78
C PHE A 7 -4.42 16.57 18.80
N GLN A 8 -4.34 17.81 19.30
CA GLN A 8 -3.91 18.97 18.52
C GLN A 8 -2.39 19.16 18.64
N ASN A 9 -1.73 19.46 17.52
CA ASN A 9 -0.33 19.86 17.45
C ASN A 9 -0.25 21.18 16.66
N GLY A 10 -0.19 22.30 17.39
CA GLY A 10 -0.40 23.62 16.78
C GLY A 10 -1.81 23.73 16.19
N GLN A 11 -1.90 24.08 14.90
CA GLN A 11 -3.16 24.17 14.15
C GLN A 11 -3.53 22.87 13.42
N SER A 12 -2.81 21.78 13.66
CA SER A 12 -3.01 20.49 12.97
C SER A 12 -3.51 19.42 13.92
N GLN A 13 -4.32 18.49 13.40
CA GLN A 13 -4.70 17.27 14.12
C GLN A 13 -3.59 16.21 13.97
N ALA A 14 -3.29 15.51 15.06
CA ALA A 14 -2.28 14.46 15.11
C ALA A 14 -2.80 13.20 15.83
N VAL A 15 -2.23 12.04 15.47
CA VAL A 15 -2.49 10.75 16.14
C VAL A 15 -1.21 10.28 16.84
N ARG A 16 -1.30 9.97 18.13
CA ARG A 16 -0.17 9.39 18.87
C ARG A 16 -0.12 7.88 18.66
N LEU A 17 0.77 7.43 17.78
CA LEU A 17 0.97 6.01 17.52
C LEU A 17 1.48 5.27 18.77
N PRO A 18 0.83 4.16 19.17
CA PRO A 18 1.40 3.23 20.16
C PRO A 18 2.76 2.69 19.70
N LYS A 19 3.59 2.26 20.65
CA LYS A 19 5.00 1.90 20.40
C LYS A 19 5.15 0.85 19.31
N GLU A 20 4.26 -0.14 19.30
CA GLU A 20 4.23 -1.26 18.36
C GLU A 20 3.85 -0.88 16.93
N PHE A 21 3.26 0.31 16.70
CA PHE A 21 2.86 0.80 15.37
C PHE A 21 3.77 1.93 14.85
N ARG A 22 4.90 2.22 15.52
CA ARG A 22 5.81 3.28 15.08
C ARG A 22 6.51 2.92 13.77
N PHE A 23 6.60 3.89 12.87
CA PHE A 23 7.43 3.79 11.68
C PHE A 23 8.90 4.04 12.02
N LYS A 24 9.82 3.41 11.28
CA LYS A 24 11.27 3.67 11.38
C LYS A 24 11.68 4.98 10.68
N GLY A 25 10.98 5.34 9.60
CA GLY A 25 11.24 6.53 8.79
C GLY A 25 10.66 7.81 9.38
N LYS A 26 10.87 8.93 8.68
CA LYS A 26 10.39 10.26 9.09
C LYS A 26 9.08 10.67 8.42
N GLU A 27 8.74 10.03 7.30
CA GLU A 27 7.58 10.37 6.48
C GLU A 27 6.77 9.14 6.08
N VAL A 28 5.47 9.35 5.88
CA VAL A 28 4.52 8.34 5.40
C VAL A 28 3.66 8.91 4.28
N PHE A 29 3.28 8.08 3.32
CA PHE A 29 2.16 8.37 2.45
C PHE A 29 0.85 8.23 3.23
N VAL A 30 -0.10 9.11 2.95
CA VAL A 30 -1.43 9.13 3.56
C VAL A 30 -2.47 8.92 2.47
N LYS A 31 -3.31 7.89 2.61
CA LYS A 31 -4.44 7.63 1.69
C LYS A 31 -5.72 7.45 2.49
N ARG A 32 -6.79 8.12 2.06
CA ARG A 32 -8.14 7.89 2.59
C ARG A 32 -8.81 6.76 1.81
N ILE A 33 -9.44 5.82 2.52
CA ILE A 33 -10.22 4.71 1.96
C ILE A 33 -11.54 4.65 2.74
N GLY A 34 -12.59 5.23 2.18
CA GLY A 34 -13.83 5.49 2.92
C GLY A 34 -13.57 6.31 4.18
N ASP A 35 -13.99 5.79 5.33
CA ASP A 35 -13.77 6.42 6.63
C ASP A 35 -12.41 6.08 7.27
N ALA A 36 -11.61 5.21 6.63
CA ALA A 36 -10.29 4.83 7.12
C ALA A 36 -9.18 5.73 6.54
N ILE A 37 -8.12 5.93 7.33
CA ILE A 37 -6.84 6.50 6.86
C ILE A 37 -5.79 5.40 6.87
N MET A 38 -5.18 5.16 5.72
CA MET A 38 -4.05 4.26 5.55
C MET A 38 -2.75 5.05 5.51
N LEU A 39 -1.77 4.62 6.32
CA LEU A 39 -0.42 5.19 6.38
C LEU A 39 0.58 4.16 5.86
N LEU A 40 1.40 4.54 4.89
CA LEU A 40 2.44 3.69 4.30
C LEU A 40 3.81 4.36 4.45
N PRO A 41 4.88 3.65 4.85
CA PRO A 41 6.21 4.25 4.96
C PRO A 41 6.69 4.76 3.59
N LYS A 42 7.18 5.99 3.51
CA LYS A 42 7.64 6.58 2.23
C LYS A 42 8.97 5.95 1.77
N ASP A 43 9.89 5.74 2.71
CA ASP A 43 11.24 5.23 2.44
C ASP A 43 11.27 3.76 1.96
N ASN A 44 10.20 3.01 2.21
CA ASN A 44 10.09 1.61 1.79
C ASN A 44 8.61 1.23 1.60
N TRP A 45 7.95 1.92 0.68
CA TRP A 45 6.51 1.76 0.44
C TRP A 45 6.14 0.38 -0.13
N TRP A 46 7.10 -0.35 -0.72
CA TRP A 46 6.94 -1.69 -1.28
C TRP A 46 7.22 -2.82 -0.27
N ALA A 47 7.78 -2.53 0.91
CA ALA A 47 7.99 -3.53 1.97
C ALA A 47 6.77 -4.38 2.36
N PRO A 48 5.52 -3.87 2.36
CA PRO A 48 4.36 -4.72 2.58
C PRO A 48 4.19 -5.76 1.47
N MET A 49 4.42 -5.38 0.20
CA MET A 49 4.34 -6.29 -0.93
C MET A 49 5.42 -7.37 -0.82
N ASP A 50 6.65 -6.93 -0.56
CA ASP A 50 7.82 -7.82 -0.40
C ASP A 50 7.63 -8.89 0.67
N ARG A 51 7.08 -8.51 1.82
CA ARG A 51 6.80 -9.47 2.93
C ARG A 51 5.71 -10.48 2.62
N ASN A 52 4.91 -10.25 1.58
CA ASN A 52 3.76 -11.09 1.25
C ASN A 52 3.89 -11.76 -0.13
N ILE A 53 4.89 -11.40 -0.94
CA ILE A 53 5.06 -11.95 -2.30
C ILE A 53 5.33 -13.45 -2.31
N GLY A 54 5.82 -14.02 -1.21
CA GLY A 54 5.99 -15.47 -1.04
C GLY A 54 4.82 -16.18 -0.35
N LYS A 55 3.69 -15.51 -0.13
CA LYS A 55 2.51 -16.08 0.56
C LYS A 55 1.39 -16.49 -0.39
N PHE A 56 1.64 -16.45 -1.70
CA PHE A 56 0.71 -17.04 -2.65
C PHE A 56 0.65 -18.56 -2.44
N THR A 57 -0.48 -19.15 -2.78
CA THR A 57 -0.64 -20.60 -2.81
C THR A 57 0.19 -21.19 -3.95
N ASP A 58 0.54 -22.47 -3.85
CA ASP A 58 1.36 -23.15 -4.86
C ASP A 58 0.72 -23.19 -6.26
N ASP A 59 -0.61 -23.05 -6.32
CA ASP A 59 -1.41 -23.01 -7.56
C ASP A 59 -1.61 -21.60 -8.12
N PHE A 60 -1.15 -20.55 -7.44
CA PHE A 60 -1.30 -19.18 -7.91
C PHE A 60 -0.44 -18.91 -9.15
N MET A 61 -1.08 -18.63 -10.28
CA MET A 61 -0.42 -18.26 -11.55
C MET A 61 0.59 -19.30 -12.06
N VAL A 62 0.34 -20.60 -11.82
CA VAL A 62 1.19 -21.70 -12.33
C VAL A 62 1.29 -21.69 -13.85
N GLU A 63 0.18 -21.34 -14.52
CA GLU A 63 0.14 -21.12 -15.96
C GLU A 63 -0.19 -19.66 -16.25
N ARG A 64 0.53 -19.08 -17.22
CA ARG A 64 0.26 -17.75 -17.73
C ARG A 64 -0.16 -17.85 -19.19
N ASP A 65 -1.47 -17.88 -19.43
CA ASP A 65 -2.03 -17.73 -20.77
C ASP A 65 -2.16 -16.24 -21.10
N GLN A 66 -1.41 -15.78 -22.11
CA GLN A 66 -1.48 -14.40 -22.62
C GLN A 66 -2.27 -14.30 -23.92
N GLY A 67 -2.89 -15.39 -24.36
CA GLY A 67 -3.59 -15.46 -25.63
C GLY A 67 -2.67 -15.20 -26.84
N VAL A 68 -3.31 -14.90 -27.98
CA VAL A 68 -2.62 -14.42 -29.18
C VAL A 68 -2.67 -12.90 -29.18
N LEU A 69 -1.56 -12.26 -29.56
CA LEU A 69 -1.54 -10.81 -29.75
C LEU A 69 -2.47 -10.45 -30.92
N GLU A 70 -3.52 -9.68 -30.61
CA GLU A 70 -4.40 -9.12 -31.63
C GLU A 70 -3.60 -8.11 -32.49
N PRO A 71 -3.68 -8.20 -33.82
CA PRO A 71 -3.13 -7.17 -34.69
C PRO A 71 -3.90 -5.86 -34.44
N ARG A 72 -3.16 -4.76 -34.30
CA ARG A 72 -3.73 -3.42 -34.21
C ARG A 72 -3.87 -2.82 -35.60
N GLU A 73 -4.90 -2.00 -35.82
CA GLU A 73 -5.01 -1.19 -37.05
C GLU A 73 -3.75 -0.35 -37.26
N GLU A 74 -3.35 -0.21 -38.52
CA GLU A 74 -2.25 0.66 -38.89
C GLU A 74 -2.61 2.12 -38.58
N LEU A 75 -1.61 2.91 -38.18
CA LEU A 75 -1.82 4.29 -37.74
C LEU A 75 -2.40 5.20 -38.84
N PHE A 76 -2.39 4.75 -40.10
CA PHE A 76 -2.69 5.54 -41.28
C PHE A 76 -3.74 4.91 -42.22
N ASP A 77 -4.50 3.92 -41.76
CA ASP A 77 -5.77 3.53 -42.38
C ASP A 77 -6.95 4.34 -41.81
#